data_AF-A0A3B8WD75-F1
#
_entry.id   AF-A0A3B8WD75-F1
#
_cell.length_a   1.000
_cell.length_b   1.000
_cell.length_c   1.000
_cell.angle_alpha   90.00
_cell.angle_beta   90.00
_cell.angle_gamma   90.00
#
_symmetry.space_group_name_H-M   'P 1'
#
loop_
_entity.id
_entity.type
_entity.pdbx_description
1 polymer ?
#
loop_
_entity_poly.entity_id
_entity_poly.type
_entity_poly.pdbx_seq_one_letter_code
_entity_poly.pdbx_strand_id
1 'polypeptide(L)' 'DGGRLNIATCSLGGAQAALLRARNYMHEREQFGKPLAAFQALQFKLADMATNLVAARQMVRLGA' A
#
# COMPACT_ATOMS: atom_id res chain seq x y z
N ASP A 1 -19.80 6.61 -15.96
CA ASP A 1 -18.57 6.28 -15.21
C ASP A 1 -18.65 5.17 -14.14
N GLY A 2 -19.83 4.65 -13.77
CA GLY A 2 -19.94 3.66 -12.69
C GLY A 2 -19.06 2.40 -12.86
N GLY A 3 -18.82 1.93 -14.09
CA GLY A 3 -17.90 0.81 -14.35
C GLY A 3 -16.44 1.12 -14.02
N ARG A 4 -15.95 2.32 -14.37
CA ARG A 4 -14.58 2.76 -14.03
C ARG A 4 -14.42 2.93 -12.53
N LEU A 5 -15.46 3.46 -11.87
CA LEU A 5 -15.47 3.68 -10.44
C LEU A 5 -15.49 2.37 -9.63
N ASN A 6 -16.23 1.37 -10.13
CA ASN A 6 -16.25 0.03 -9.57
C ASN A 6 -14.86 -0.63 -9.65
N ILE A 7 -14.20 -0.57 -10.82
CA ILE A 7 -12.82 -1.07 -10.98
C ILE A 7 -11.87 -0.38 -10.00
N ALA A 8 -11.93 0.95 -9.91
CA ALA A 8 -11.06 1.72 -9.00
C ALA A 8 -11.29 1.31 -7.53
N THR A 9 -12.55 1.12 -7.13
CA THR A 9 -12.91 0.68 -5.76
C THR A 9 -12.34 -0.70 -5.44
N CYS A 10 -12.45 -1.65 -6.37
CA CYS A 10 -11.83 -2.98 -6.23
C CYS A 10 -10.30 -2.89 -6.13
N SER A 11 -9.67 -2.06 -6.96
CA SER A 11 -8.22 -1.85 -6.92
C SER A 11 -7.74 -1.28 -5.59
N LEU A 12 -8.53 -0.42 -4.92
CA LEU A 12 -8.20 0.09 -3.57
C LEU A 12 -8.12 -1.04 -2.54
N GLY A 13 -9.01 -2.04 -2.62
CA GLY A 13 -8.97 -3.22 -1.76
C GLY A 13 -7.68 -4.03 -1.96
N GLY A 14 -7.31 -4.27 -3.22
CA GLY A 14 -6.05 -4.96 -3.57
C GLY A 14 -4.81 -4.20 -3.08
N ALA A 15 -4.77 -2.88 -3.27
CA ALA A 15 -3.67 -2.05 -2.80
C ALA A 15 -3.54 -2.04 -1.26
N GLN A 16 -4.67 -2.01 -0.54
CA GLN A 16 -4.68 -2.12 0.93
C GLN A 16 -4.12 -3.47 1.41
N ALA A 17 -4.53 -4.57 0.77
CA ALA A 17 -4.04 -5.91 1.09
C ALA A 17 -2.54 -6.05 0.81
N ALA A 18 -2.08 -5.52 -0.32
CA ALA A 18 -0.66 -5.52 -0.68
C ALA A 18 0.19 -4.73 0.33
N LEU A 19 -0.26 -3.54 0.75
CA LEU A 19 0.41 -2.73 1.77
C LEU A 19 0.53 -3.48 3.11
N LEU A 20 -0.57 -4.08 3.58
CA LEU A 20 -0.57 -4.84 4.84
C LEU A 20 0.39 -6.03 4.77
N ARG A 21 0.35 -6.79 3.66
CA ARG A 21 1.20 -7.95 3.48
C ARG A 21 2.68 -7.58 3.41
N ALA A 22 3.02 -6.50 2.69
CA ALA A 22 4.38 -5.98 2.63
C ALA A 22 4.87 -5.54 4.02
N ARG A 23 4.02 -4.81 4.79
CA ARG A 23 4.36 -4.37 6.15
C ARG A 23 4.67 -5.56 7.05
N ASN A 24 3.80 -6.57 7.08
CA ASN A 24 3.99 -7.74 7.94
C ASN A 24 5.26 -8.50 7.54
N TYR A 25 5.45 -8.76 6.25
CA TYR A 25 6.65 -9.45 5.75
C TYR A 25 7.95 -8.73 6.09
N MET A 26 7.95 -7.39 6.11
CA MET A 26 9.13 -6.61 6.51
C MET A 26 9.55 -6.86 7.97
N HIS A 27 8.61 -7.18 8.85
CA HIS A 27 8.91 -7.52 10.25
C HIS A 27 9.32 -8.99 10.42
N GLU A 28 8.85 -9.88 9.55
CA GLU A 28 9.13 -11.33 9.63
C GLU A 28 10.45 -11.72 8.96
N ARG A 29 10.83 -11.03 7.88
CA ARG A 29 12.03 -11.37 7.09
C ARG A 29 13.27 -10.65 7.60
N GLU A 30 14.35 -11.40 7.82
CA GLU A 30 15.66 -10.87 8.15
C GLU A 30 16.68 -11.09 7.01
N GLN A 31 17.48 -10.06 6.71
CA GLN A 31 18.62 -10.12 5.81
C GLN A 31 19.71 -9.14 6.24
N PHE A 32 20.97 -9.46 5.91
CA PHE A 32 22.13 -8.65 6.30
C PHE A 32 22.17 -8.36 7.81
N GLY A 33 21.80 -9.36 8.62
CA GLY A 33 21.87 -9.30 10.08
C GLY A 33 20.78 -8.48 10.78
N LYS A 34 19.70 -8.08 10.09
CA LYS A 34 18.56 -7.38 10.71
C LYS A 34 17.24 -7.57 9.94
N PRO A 35 16.08 -7.30 10.57
CA PRO A 35 14.80 -7.30 9.87
C PRO A 35 14.77 -6.34 8.69
N LEU A 36 14.03 -6.69 7.64
CA LEU A 36 13.80 -5.80 6.49
C LEU A 36 13.18 -4.46 6.93
N ALA A 37 12.39 -4.46 8.00
CA ALA A 37 11.83 -3.25 8.61
C ALA A 37 12.88 -2.24 9.10
N ALA A 38 14.14 -2.65 9.31
CA ALA A 38 15.21 -1.77 9.76
C ALA A 38 15.94 -1.02 8.63
N PHE A 39 15.60 -1.27 7.36
CA PHE A 39 16.19 -0.58 6.22
C PHE A 39 15.34 0.62 5.80
N GLN A 40 15.91 1.83 5.91
CA GLN A 40 15.22 3.09 5.63
C GLN A 40 14.61 3.14 4.21
N ALA A 41 15.30 2.62 3.20
CA ALA A 41 14.79 2.58 1.83
C ALA A 41 13.47 1.79 1.71
N LEU A 42 13.33 0.69 2.45
CA LEU A 42 12.09 -0.10 2.48
C LEU A 42 10.99 0.61 3.27
N GLN A 43 11.35 1.33 4.34
CA GLN A 43 10.40 2.17 5.08
C GLN A 43 9.81 3.27 4.19
N PHE A 44 10.65 3.98 3.41
CA PHE A 44 10.18 4.98 2.46
C PHE A 44 9.29 4.37 1.38
N LYS A 45 9.65 3.20 0.85
CA LYS A 45 8.78 2.50 -0.11
C LYS A 45 7.40 2.19 0.48
N LEU A 46 7.33 1.76 1.73
CA LEU A 46 6.07 1.49 2.42
C LEU A 46 5.27 2.79 2.68
N ALA A 47 5.96 3.89 3.02
CA ALA A 47 5.34 5.21 3.21
C ALA A 47 4.75 5.76 1.90
N ASP A 48 5.43 5.59 0.77
CA ASP A 48 4.91 5.97 -0.55
C ASP A 48 3.67 5.15 -0.92
N MET A 49 3.68 3.84 -0.66
CA MET A 49 2.51 2.98 -0.87
C MET A 49 1.31 3.45 -0.05
N ALA A 50 1.53 3.77 1.23
CA ALA A 50 0.48 4.27 2.11
C ALA A 50 -0.07 5.63 1.63
N THR A 51 0.81 6.54 1.25
CA THR A 51 0.46 7.87 0.73
C THR A 51 -0.40 7.75 -0.53
N ASN A 52 0.05 6.94 -1.49
CA ASN A 52 -0.67 6.71 -2.75
C ASN A 52 -2.04 6.05 -2.52
N LEU A 53 -2.14 5.10 -1.57
CA LEU A 53 -3.40 4.47 -1.23
C LEU A 53 -4.40 5.46 -0.63
N VAL A 54 -3.95 6.33 0.29
CA VAL A 54 -4.78 7.38 0.88
C VAL A 54 -5.25 8.35 -0.21
N ALA A 55 -4.33 8.83 -1.06
CA ALA A 55 -4.67 9.72 -2.17
C ALA A 55 -5.68 9.08 -3.13
N ALA A 56 -5.44 7.84 -3.56
CA ALA A 56 -6.34 7.11 -4.45
C ALA A 56 -7.74 6.92 -3.83
N ARG A 57 -7.81 6.63 -2.53
CA ARG A 57 -9.09 6.50 -1.81
C ARG A 57 -9.85 7.82 -1.78
N GLN A 58 -9.17 8.94 -1.58
CA GLN A 58 -9.80 10.27 -1.63
C GLN A 58 -10.30 10.60 -3.04
N MET A 59 -9.51 10.32 -4.08
CA MET A 59 -9.91 10.55 -5.47
C MET A 59 -11.14 9.73 -5.86
N VAL A 60 -11.19 8.44 -5.50
CA VAL A 60 -12.37 7.60 -5.77
C VAL A 60 -13.60 8.12 -5.03
N ARG A 61 -13.45 8.56 -3.77
CA ARG A 61 -14.57 9.11 -3.00
C ARG A 61 -15.09 10.44 -3.54
N LEU A 62 -14.22 11.29 -4.07
CA LEU A 62 -14.60 12.57 -4.69
C LEU A 62 -15.20 12.40 -6.09
N GLY A 63 -14.79 11.35 -6.82
CA GLY A 63 -15.33 11.03 -8.13
C GLY A 63 -16.60 10.16 -8.11
N ALA A 64 -16.98 9.62 -6.95
CA ALA A 64 -18.19 8.84 -6.71
C ALA A 64 -19.42 9.76 -6.56
#